data_AF-A0A936L3F6-F1
#
_entry.id   AF-A0A936L3F6-F1
#
_cell.length_a   1.000
_cell.length_b   1.000
_cell.length_c   1.000
_cell.angle_alpha   90.00
_cell.angle_beta   90.00
_cell.angle_gamma   90.00
#
_symmetry.space_group_name_H-M   'P 1'
#
loop_
_entity.id
_entity.type
_entity.pdbx_description
1 polymer ?
#
loop_
_entity_poly.entity_id
_entity_poly.type
_entity_poly.pdbx_seq_one_letter_code
_entity_poly.pdbx_strand_id
1 'polypeptide(L)' 'MNKVPGRAELLKLFAYDLSDAQLLEIKALLANYFAEKASDRMDALWEERGWTPETMEAWGKEHLRKPANGLPQQAATQ' A
#
# COMPACT_ATOMS: atom_id res chain seq x y z
N MET A 1 -35.44 -4.57 4.81
CA MET A 1 -34.11 -4.10 5.26
C MET A 1 -33.38 -3.56 4.02
N ASN A 2 -33.48 -2.24 3.79
CA ASN A 2 -32.92 -1.60 2.60
C ASN A 2 -31.39 -1.61 2.68
N LYS A 3 -30.74 -2.57 2.01
CA LYS A 3 -29.32 -2.47 1.72
C LYS A 3 -29.17 -1.43 0.60
N VAL A 4 -28.84 -0.20 0.96
CA VAL A 4 -28.09 0.66 0.05
C VAL A 4 -26.63 0.41 0.41
N PRO A 5 -25.90 -0.44 -0.34
CA PRO A 5 -24.53 -0.75 -0.03
C PRO A 5 -23.71 0.39 -0.61
N GLY A 6 -22.91 1.13 0.17
CA GLY A 6 -22.09 2.24 -0.36
C GLY A 6 -21.26 1.86 -1.60
N ARG A 7 -20.94 0.57 -1.78
CA ARG A 7 -20.34 0.01 -3.00
C ARG A 7 -21.17 0.22 -4.28
N ALA A 8 -22.49 0.04 -4.23
CA ALA A 8 -23.34 0.21 -5.41
C ALA A 8 -23.49 1.69 -5.79
N GLU A 9 -23.46 2.60 -4.82
CA GLU A 9 -23.52 4.05 -5.05
C GLU A 9 -22.26 4.54 -5.77
N LEU A 10 -21.07 4.07 -5.35
CA LEU A 10 -19.81 4.36 -6.05
C LEU A 10 -19.76 3.75 -7.45
N LEU A 11 -20.36 2.57 -7.66
CA LEU A 11 -20.43 1.95 -8.99
C LEU A 11 -21.30 2.75 -9.96
N LYS A 12 -22.34 3.44 -9.48
CA LYS A 12 -23.16 4.33 -10.32
C LYS A 12 -22.38 5.52 -10.87
N LEU A 13 -21.34 6.01 -10.17
CA LEU A 13 -20.46 7.06 -10.69
C LEU A 13 -19.72 6.62 -11.96
N PHE A 14 -19.34 5.34 -12.05
CA PHE A 14 -18.70 4.79 -13.24
C PHE A 14 -19.68 4.49 -14.39
N ALA A 15 -20.99 4.59 -14.16
CA ALA A 15 -21.99 4.46 -15.21
C ALA A 15 -22.16 5.74 -16.05
N TYR A 16 -21.60 6.87 -15.58
CA TYR A 16 -21.52 8.10 -16.36
C TYR A 16 -20.31 8.10 -17.28
N ASP A 17 -20.41 8.80 -18.40
CA ASP A 17 -19.29 9.02 -19.31
C ASP A 17 -18.33 10.06 -18.69
N LEU A 18 -17.40 9.53 -17.89
CA LEU A 18 -16.38 10.32 -17.23
C LEU A 18 -15.18 10.48 -18.16
N SER A 19 -14.68 11.71 -18.28
CA SER A 19 -13.40 11.94 -18.93
C SER A 19 -12.25 11.28 -18.18
N ASP A 20 -11.15 10.99 -18.88
CA ASP A 20 -9.93 10.44 -18.27
C ASP A 20 -9.41 11.31 -17.12
N ALA A 21 -9.56 12.65 -17.23
CA ALA A 21 -9.19 13.59 -16.17
C ALA A 21 -10.01 13.38 -14.90
N GLN A 22 -11.34 13.26 -15.01
CA GLN A 22 -12.22 13.01 -13.87
C GLN A 22 -11.96 11.64 -13.24
N LEU A 23 -11.69 10.61 -14.07
CA LEU A 23 -11.30 9.29 -13.57
C LEU A 23 -9.98 9.34 -12.79
N LEU A 24 -9.02 10.13 -13.25
CA LEU A 24 -7.74 10.33 -12.55
C LEU A 24 -7.94 11.06 -11.22
N GLU A 25 -8.76 12.10 -11.19
CA GLU A 25 -9.10 12.84 -9.96
C GLU A 25 -9.76 11.94 -8.92
N ILE A 26 -10.72 11.10 -9.33
CA ILE A 26 -11.39 10.14 -8.44
C ILE A 26 -10.38 9.11 -7.90
N LYS A 27 -9.49 8.59 -8.75
CA LYS A 27 -8.41 7.68 -8.31
C LYS A 27 -7.49 8.34 -7.30
N ALA A 28 -7.08 9.59 -7.55
CA ALA A 28 -6.23 10.34 -6.64
C ALA A 28 -6.92 10.59 -5.29
N LEU A 29 -8.21 10.95 -5.29
CA LEU A 29 -9.00 11.13 -4.08
C LEU A 29 -9.06 9.85 -3.24
N LEU A 30 -9.33 8.71 -3.87
CA LEU A 30 -9.35 7.42 -3.19
C LEU A 30 -7.97 7.02 -2.66
N ALA A 31 -6.91 7.21 -3.47
CA ALA A 31 -5.54 6.91 -3.07
C ALA A 31 -5.12 7.73 -1.84
N ASN A 32 -5.42 9.04 -1.84
CA ASN A 32 -5.12 9.93 -0.73
C ASN A 32 -5.88 9.51 0.55
N TYR A 33 -7.17 9.20 0.43
CA TYR A 33 -7.96 8.75 1.57
C TYR A 33 -7.39 7.48 2.20
N PHE A 34 -7.02 6.47 1.40
CA PHE A 34 -6.46 5.24 1.93
C PHE A 34 -5.03 5.42 2.45
N ALA A 35 -4.23 6.28 1.83
CA ALA A 35 -2.90 6.62 2.33
C ALA A 35 -2.97 7.27 3.72
N GLU A 36 -3.89 8.23 3.92
CA GLU A 36 -4.13 8.85 5.23
C GLU A 36 -4.53 7.80 6.27
N LYS A 37 -5.51 6.93 5.96
CA LYS A 37 -5.95 5.89 6.89
C LYS A 37 -4.87 4.85 7.21
N ALA A 38 -3.99 4.54 6.24
CA ALA A 38 -2.85 3.66 6.46
C ALA A 38 -1.83 4.30 7.39
N SER A 39 -1.51 5.59 7.20
CA SER A 39 -0.63 6.37 8.08
C SER A 39 -1.19 6.44 9.50
N ASP A 40 -2.47 6.83 9.66
CA ASP A 40 -3.14 6.90 10.96
C ASP A 40 -3.07 5.55 11.70
N ARG A 41 -3.28 4.45 10.97
CA ARG A 41 -3.23 3.11 11.57
C ARG A 41 -1.81 2.71 11.97
N MET A 42 -0.81 3.11 11.18
CA MET A 42 0.60 2.88 11.48
C MET A 42 1.03 3.66 12.72
N ASP A 43 0.65 4.92 12.84
CA ASP A 43 0.91 5.74 14.02
C ASP A 43 0.26 5.11 15.27
N ALA A 44 -1.00 4.67 15.16
CA ALA A 44 -1.65 3.96 16.27
C ALA A 44 -0.93 2.64 16.64
N LEU A 45 -0.44 1.88 15.66
CA LEU A 45 0.29 0.65 15.90
C LEU A 45 1.66 0.93 16.55
N TRP A 46 2.30 2.02 16.13
CA TRP A 46 3.59 2.48 16.64
C TRP A 46 3.51 2.73 18.15
N GLU A 47 2.49 3.47 18.58
CA GLU A 47 2.23 3.72 20.00
C GLU A 47 1.82 2.44 20.75
N GLU A 48 0.91 1.63 20.19
CA GLU A 48 0.43 0.38 20.80
C GLU A 48 1.58 -0.61 21.09
N ARG A 49 2.56 -0.66 20.18
CA ARG A 49 3.71 -1.56 20.28
C ARG A 49 4.87 -0.95 21.05
N GLY A 50 4.77 0.32 21.48
CA GLY A 50 5.85 1.04 22.14
C GLY A 50 7.10 1.12 21.27
N TRP A 51 6.92 1.24 19.95
CA TRP A 51 8.04 1.36 19.03
C TRP A 51 8.75 2.69 19.21
N THR A 52 10.06 2.66 19.00
CA THR A 52 10.96 3.80 19.22
C THR A 52 11.88 3.96 18.02
N PRO A 53 12.62 5.08 17.90
CA PRO A 53 13.61 5.25 16.84
C PRO A 53 14.62 4.08 16.75
N GLU A 54 14.96 3.46 17.87
CA GLU A 54 15.83 2.29 17.94
C GLU A 54 15.21 1.06 17.26
N THR A 55 13.88 0.93 17.27
CA THR A 55 13.16 -0.13 16.54
C THR A 55 13.36 0.01 15.03
N MET A 56 13.31 1.25 14.52
CA MET A 56 13.58 1.54 13.10
C MET A 56 15.04 1.30 12.72
N GLU A 57 15.97 1.66 13.61
CA GLU A 57 17.39 1.36 13.40
C GLU A 57 17.64 -0.16 13.35
N ALA A 58 16.99 -0.93 14.21
CA ALA A 58 17.08 -2.38 14.22
C ALA A 58 16.55 -2.99 12.91
N TRP A 59 15.36 -2.58 12.44
CA TRP A 59 14.81 -3.05 11.16
C TRP A 59 15.66 -2.65 9.96
N GLY A 60 16.26 -1.46 9.97
CA GLY A 60 17.15 -1.00 8.89
C GLY A 60 18.42 -1.86 8.77
N LYS A 61 18.87 -2.46 9.88
CA LYS A 61 20.00 -3.42 9.91
C LYS A 61 19.57 -4.86 9.61
N GLU A 62 18.27 -5.13 9.63
CA GLU A 62 17.75 -6.45 9.38
C GLU A 62 17.77 -6.76 7.88
N HIS A 63 18.47 -7.83 7.48
CA HIS A 63 18.54 -8.29 6.10
C HIS A 63 17.25 -9.04 5.69
N LEU A 64 16.11 -8.34 5.73
CA LEU A 64 14.79 -8.87 5.41
C LEU A 64 14.57 -9.15 3.91
N ARG A 65 15.51 -8.72 3.05
CA ARG A 65 15.51 -9.12 1.64
C ARG A 65 15.95 -10.57 1.54
N LYS A 66 15.19 -11.39 0.80
CA LYS A 66 15.63 -12.73 0.38
C LYS A 66 17.05 -12.63 -0.19
N PRO A 67 18.02 -13.45 0.25
CA PRO A 67 19.30 -13.53 -0.42
C PRO A 67 19.04 -14.03 -1.85
N ALA A 68 19.71 -13.40 -2.82
CA ALA A 68 19.63 -13.77 -4.22
C ALA A 68 20.35 -15.11 -4.48
N ASN A 69 19.76 -16.22 -4.01
CA ASN A 69 20.14 -17.54 -4.49
C ASN A 69 19.47 -17.78 -5.85
N GLY A 70 20.20 -17.48 -6.93
CA GLY A 70 19.62 -17.61 -8.27
C GLY A 70 20.58 -17.71 -9.46
N LEU A 71 21.91 -17.74 -9.32
CA LEU A 71 22.79 -17.94 -10.47
C LEU A 71 23.93 -18.92 -10.16
N PRO A 72 23.98 -20.11 -10.78
CA PRO A 72 25.14 -20.98 -10.70
C PRO A 72 26.30 -20.35 -11.47
N GLN A 73 27.33 -19.91 -10.74
CA GLN A 73 28.60 -19.44 -11.28
C GLN A 73 29.48 -20.63 -11.69
N GLN A 74 29.12 -21.36 -12.76
CA GLN A 74 30.03 -22.32 -13.39
C GLN A 74 29.77 -22.39 -14.89
N ALA A 75 30.47 -21.58 -15.67
CA ALA A 75 30.82 -21.85 -17.07
C ALA A 75 31.83 -20.80 -17.57
N ALA A 76 33.06 -20.83 -17.06
CA ALA A 76 34.21 -20.21 -17.73
C ALA A 76 35.50 -20.86 -17.22
N THR A 77 35.68 -22.14 -17.54
CA THR A 77 37.01 -22.75 -17.60
C THR A 77 36.93 -23.92 -18.56
N GLN A 78 37.31 -23.65 -19.80
CA GLN A 78 38.10 -24.50 -20.69
C GLN A 78 38.47 -23.68 -21.92
#